data_AF-A0AAV0APH3-F1
#
_entry.id   AF-A0AAV0APH3-F1
#
_cell.length_a   1.000
_cell.length_b   1.000
_cell.length_c   1.000
_cell.angle_alpha   90.00
_cell.angle_beta   90.00
_cell.angle_gamma   90.00
#
_symmetry.space_group_name_H-M   'P 1'
#
loop_
_entity.id
_entity.type
_entity.pdbx_description
1 polymer ?
#
loop_
_entity_poly.entity_id
_entity_poly.type
_entity_poly.pdbx_seq_one_letter_code
_entity_poly.pdbx_strand_id
1 'polypeptide(L)'
;MDVDESTDLNLEKRLIGEDKLSPLPLNLSTTFPITSNFFERGAASARLCICEGRSETATAKIQCCQTCGYTSCEICGGPPCHNYQVCVDPRVNPSKFEAEIKCILPMRLSIQGLAEDLLDKLALQAESANIDVDQSDWKIIKQAIISSVPNVEFHFTSLKRQAVWVNVFDAPCARLEMQLNLLQPEWQMTLKLDKSLPIKSPEIVFLSTPIAKLRIPCDASNLLAGQWHFQLPVKAP
;
A
#
# COMPACT_ATOMS: atom_id res chain seq x y z
N MET A 1 -39.44 39.04 -16.77
CA MET A 1 -38.36 38.04 -16.66
C MET A 1 -38.85 37.06 -15.61
N ASP A 2 -39.47 36.00 -16.10
CA ASP A 2 -40.07 34.96 -15.27
C ASP A 2 -38.98 34.21 -14.52
N VAL A 3 -39.16 34.10 -13.20
CA VAL A 3 -38.30 33.34 -12.31
C VAL A 3 -38.69 31.87 -12.50
N ASP A 4 -37.76 31.06 -13.02
CA ASP A 4 -37.92 29.63 -13.21
C ASP A 4 -38.28 28.98 -11.87
N GLU A 5 -39.54 28.53 -11.74
CA GLU A 5 -40.00 27.72 -10.61
C GLU A 5 -39.24 26.38 -10.64
N SER A 6 -38.39 26.17 -9.66
CA SER A 6 -37.71 24.90 -9.44
C SER A 6 -38.75 23.82 -9.14
N THR A 7 -39.15 23.07 -10.16
CA THR A 7 -39.88 21.81 -9.99
C THR A 7 -39.02 20.88 -9.16
N ASP A 8 -39.36 20.75 -7.89
CA ASP A 8 -38.83 19.76 -6.96
C ASP A 8 -39.31 18.38 -7.43
N LEU A 9 -38.60 17.84 -8.42
CA LEU A 9 -38.88 16.55 -9.02
C LEU A 9 -38.65 15.49 -7.96
N ASN A 10 -39.75 14.98 -7.39
CA ASN A 10 -39.79 13.92 -6.40
C ASN A 10 -39.00 12.68 -6.87
N LEU A 11 -37.70 12.66 -6.55
CA LEU A 11 -36.71 11.67 -6.99
C LEU A 11 -37.05 10.27 -6.50
N GLU A 12 -37.69 10.17 -5.34
CA GLU A 12 -38.10 8.92 -4.70
C GLU A 12 -39.06 8.13 -5.59
N LYS A 13 -39.99 8.79 -6.28
CA LYS A 13 -40.94 8.12 -7.21
C LYS A 13 -40.30 7.52 -8.46
N ARG A 14 -39.01 7.81 -8.74
CA ARG A 14 -38.27 7.26 -9.90
C ARG A 14 -37.41 6.06 -9.52
N LEU A 15 -37.31 5.73 -8.24
CA LEU A 15 -36.53 4.60 -7.75
C LEU A 15 -37.39 3.32 -7.79
N ILE A 16 -37.21 2.51 -8.84
CA ILE A 16 -37.90 1.24 -9.00
C ILE A 16 -37.15 0.16 -8.21
N GLY A 17 -37.84 -0.59 -7.35
CA GLY A 17 -37.27 -1.70 -6.59
C GLY A 17 -36.77 -1.35 -5.18
N GLU A 18 -37.11 -0.16 -4.67
CA GLU A 18 -36.83 0.24 -3.28
C GLU A 18 -37.44 -0.74 -2.25
N ASP A 19 -38.63 -1.27 -2.56
CA ASP A 19 -39.33 -2.31 -1.81
C ASP A 19 -38.55 -3.63 -1.69
N LYS A 20 -37.52 -3.82 -2.52
CA LYS A 20 -36.66 -5.01 -2.53
C LYS A 20 -35.31 -4.77 -1.86
N LEU A 21 -35.04 -3.57 -1.37
CA LEU A 21 -33.81 -3.25 -0.67
C LEU A 21 -33.95 -3.60 0.81
N SER A 22 -33.07 -4.49 1.29
CA SER A 22 -32.91 -4.73 2.72
C SER A 22 -31.78 -3.86 3.26
N PRO A 23 -31.97 -3.11 4.35
CA PRO A 23 -30.88 -2.36 4.97
C PRO A 23 -29.84 -3.35 5.51
N LEU A 24 -28.59 -3.17 5.08
CA LEU A 24 -27.44 -3.90 5.60
C LEU A 24 -26.57 -2.92 6.39
N PRO A 25 -26.14 -3.26 7.61
CA PRO A 25 -25.24 -2.41 8.36
C PRO A 25 -23.90 -2.30 7.61
N LEU A 26 -23.56 -1.09 7.19
CA LEU A 26 -22.30 -0.81 6.50
C LEU A 26 -21.15 -0.79 7.50
N ASN A 27 -20.39 -1.89 7.58
CA ASN A 27 -19.17 -1.97 8.39
C ASN A 27 -17.91 -1.85 7.53
N LEU A 28 -17.39 -0.62 7.42
CA LEU A 28 -16.19 -0.28 6.65
C LEU A 28 -14.87 -0.71 7.31
N SER A 29 -14.92 -1.21 8.54
CA SER A 29 -13.77 -1.63 9.35
C SER A 29 -13.59 -3.15 9.43
N THR A 30 -14.43 -3.91 8.72
CA THR A 30 -14.36 -5.39 8.74
C THR A 30 -13.08 -5.86 8.07
N THR A 31 -12.41 -6.83 8.69
CA THR A 31 -11.28 -7.55 8.12
C THR A 31 -11.57 -9.05 8.12
N PHE A 32 -11.03 -9.76 7.13
CA PHE A 32 -11.17 -11.21 7.04
C PHE A 32 -9.79 -11.88 7.11
N PRO A 33 -9.70 -13.11 7.62
CA PRO A 33 -8.44 -13.85 7.62
C PRO A 33 -7.99 -14.15 6.19
N ILE A 34 -6.67 -14.23 5.99
CA ILE A 34 -6.12 -14.69 4.71
C ILE A 34 -6.31 -16.21 4.58
N THR A 35 -6.48 -16.69 3.36
CA THR A 35 -6.57 -18.13 3.09
C THR A 35 -5.18 -18.73 2.82
N SER A 36 -5.03 -20.04 2.95
CA SER A 36 -3.74 -20.74 2.74
C SER A 36 -3.09 -20.39 1.41
N ASN A 37 -1.78 -20.23 1.35
CA ASN A 37 -1.01 -19.87 0.14
C ASN A 37 -1.36 -18.49 -0.46
N PHE A 38 -1.81 -17.54 0.36
CA PHE A 38 -2.22 -16.20 -0.07
C PHE A 38 -1.08 -15.45 -0.79
N PHE A 39 0.13 -15.45 -0.22
CA PHE A 39 1.25 -14.72 -0.80
C PHE A 39 1.72 -15.32 -2.13
N GLU A 40 1.71 -16.65 -2.25
CA GLU A 40 2.02 -17.40 -3.47
C GLU A 40 1.01 -17.07 -4.58
N ARG A 41 -0.29 -17.02 -4.26
CA ARG A 41 -1.31 -16.58 -5.22
C ARG A 41 -1.13 -15.11 -5.60
N GLY A 42 -0.71 -14.26 -4.68
CA GLY A 42 -0.37 -12.87 -4.95
C GLY A 42 0.75 -12.76 -5.97
N ALA A 43 1.84 -13.51 -5.78
CA ALA A 43 2.95 -13.58 -6.72
C ALA A 43 2.52 -14.17 -8.09
N ALA A 44 1.77 -15.27 -8.09
CA ALA A 44 1.33 -15.95 -9.31
C ALA A 44 0.32 -15.13 -10.14
N SER A 45 -0.38 -14.18 -9.54
CA SER A 45 -1.33 -13.27 -10.19
C SER A 45 -0.75 -11.89 -10.51
N ALA A 46 0.45 -11.58 -10.00
CA ALA A 46 1.15 -10.32 -10.28
C ALA A 46 1.39 -10.14 -11.79
N ARG A 47 1.66 -8.91 -12.21
CA ARG A 47 1.91 -8.59 -13.62
C ARG A 47 3.35 -8.89 -13.97
N LEU A 48 3.57 -9.90 -14.81
CA LEU A 48 4.90 -10.34 -15.25
C LEU A 48 5.26 -9.82 -16.64
N CYS A 49 4.31 -9.29 -17.40
CA CYS A 49 4.60 -8.62 -18.67
C CYS A 49 3.66 -7.42 -18.87
N ILE A 50 4.11 -6.44 -19.66
CA ILE A 50 3.32 -5.25 -19.96
C ILE A 50 2.03 -5.58 -20.75
N CYS A 51 2.07 -6.60 -21.61
CA CYS A 51 0.93 -7.02 -22.42
C CYS A 51 -0.24 -7.58 -21.60
N GLU A 52 0.01 -7.99 -20.35
CA GLU A 52 -1.03 -8.49 -19.44
C GLU A 52 -1.97 -7.39 -18.95
N GLY A 53 -1.60 -6.11 -19.15
CA GLY A 53 -2.42 -4.98 -18.73
C GLY A 53 -2.80 -5.04 -17.25
N ARG A 54 -4.06 -4.72 -16.94
CA ARG A 54 -4.55 -4.69 -15.55
C ARG A 54 -5.12 -6.03 -15.07
N SER A 55 -5.79 -6.78 -15.93
CA SER A 55 -6.64 -7.91 -15.49
C SER A 55 -6.33 -9.23 -16.19
N GLU A 56 -5.52 -9.22 -17.23
CA GLU A 56 -5.25 -10.41 -18.04
C GLU A 56 -3.92 -11.06 -17.65
N THR A 57 -3.69 -12.25 -18.20
CA THR A 57 -2.42 -12.98 -18.18
C THR A 57 -1.93 -13.16 -19.61
N ALA A 58 -0.62 -13.20 -19.82
CA ALA A 58 -0.07 -13.37 -21.17
C ALA A 58 -0.49 -14.71 -21.77
N THR A 59 -0.81 -14.71 -23.06
CA THR A 59 -1.06 -15.93 -23.84
C THR A 59 0.24 -16.64 -24.22
N ALA A 60 1.28 -15.87 -24.51
CA ALA A 60 2.64 -16.37 -24.73
C ALA A 60 3.30 -16.74 -23.39
N LYS A 61 4.29 -17.65 -23.45
CA LYS A 61 5.03 -18.07 -22.26
C LYS A 61 5.75 -16.88 -21.64
N ILE A 62 5.72 -16.82 -20.31
CA ILE A 62 6.49 -15.87 -19.53
C ILE A 62 7.89 -16.39 -19.33
N GLN A 63 8.84 -15.48 -19.39
CA GLN A 63 10.25 -15.71 -19.15
C GLN A 63 10.78 -14.71 -18.11
N CYS A 64 11.75 -15.15 -17.33
CA CYS A 64 12.43 -14.36 -16.31
C CYS A 64 13.95 -14.37 -16.56
N CYS A 65 14.56 -13.21 -16.54
CA CYS A 65 16.01 -13.06 -16.66
C CYS A 65 16.69 -13.60 -15.39
N GLN A 66 17.54 -14.60 -15.53
CA GLN A 66 18.25 -15.21 -14.40
C GLN A 66 19.30 -14.28 -13.76
N THR A 67 19.66 -13.19 -14.44
CA THR A 67 20.67 -12.23 -13.95
C THR A 67 20.06 -11.03 -13.24
N CYS A 68 18.92 -10.51 -13.71
CA CYS A 68 18.34 -9.27 -13.16
C CYS A 68 16.88 -9.42 -12.68
N GLY A 69 16.26 -10.59 -12.86
CA GLY A 69 14.88 -10.84 -12.45
C GLY A 69 13.81 -10.16 -13.32
N TYR A 70 14.20 -9.46 -14.39
CA TYR A 70 13.22 -8.85 -15.30
C TYR A 70 12.37 -9.92 -15.99
N THR A 71 11.05 -9.71 -16.01
CA THR A 71 10.08 -10.63 -16.59
C THR A 71 9.44 -10.04 -17.84
N SER A 72 9.20 -10.88 -18.83
CA SER A 72 8.43 -10.54 -20.02
C SER A 72 7.79 -11.80 -20.61
N CYS A 73 6.87 -11.68 -21.56
CA CYS A 73 6.55 -12.80 -22.42
C CYS A 73 7.57 -12.92 -23.55
N GLU A 74 7.63 -14.08 -24.22
CA GLU A 74 8.52 -14.33 -25.36
C GLU A 74 8.38 -13.29 -26.49
N ILE A 75 7.19 -12.69 -26.65
CA ILE A 75 6.89 -11.70 -27.71
C ILE A 75 7.38 -10.30 -27.32
N CYS A 76 7.23 -9.93 -26.04
CA CYS A 76 7.62 -8.59 -25.54
C CYS A 76 9.07 -8.53 -25.07
N GLY A 77 9.75 -9.68 -24.95
CA GLY A 77 11.16 -9.76 -24.58
C GLY A 77 12.05 -9.20 -25.68
N GLY A 78 12.32 -7.90 -25.62
CA GLY A 78 13.19 -7.18 -26.54
C GLY A 78 14.56 -6.83 -25.96
N PRO A 79 15.34 -5.99 -26.65
CA PRO A 79 16.64 -5.50 -26.20
C PRO A 79 16.55 -4.70 -24.88
N PRO A 80 17.59 -4.71 -24.04
CA PRO A 80 18.85 -5.44 -24.19
C PRO A 80 18.69 -6.97 -24.06
N CYS A 81 19.62 -7.75 -24.60
CA CYS A 81 19.56 -9.20 -24.48
C CYS A 81 19.71 -9.62 -23.01
N HIS A 82 18.69 -10.29 -22.48
CA HIS A 82 18.68 -10.86 -21.14
C HIS A 82 18.93 -12.37 -21.20
N ASN A 83 19.45 -12.96 -20.11
CA ASN A 83 19.56 -14.41 -19.97
C ASN A 83 18.21 -15.00 -19.51
N TYR A 84 17.24 -15.03 -20.41
CA TYR A 84 15.88 -15.46 -20.13
C TYR A 84 15.76 -16.98 -19.95
N GLN A 85 14.94 -17.36 -18.97
CA GLN A 85 14.45 -18.72 -18.83
C GLN A 85 12.93 -18.69 -18.66
N VAL A 86 12.23 -19.62 -19.30
CA VAL A 86 10.77 -19.73 -19.21
C VAL A 86 10.36 -20.04 -17.78
N CYS A 87 9.43 -19.27 -17.24
CA CYS A 87 8.81 -19.52 -15.95
C CYS A 87 7.84 -20.71 -16.07
N VAL A 88 7.98 -21.67 -15.17
CA VAL A 88 7.12 -22.87 -15.13
C VAL A 88 5.98 -22.75 -14.12
N ASP A 89 6.01 -21.73 -13.27
CA ASP A 89 5.02 -21.55 -12.22
C ASP A 89 3.63 -21.25 -12.79
N PRO A 90 2.57 -21.94 -12.32
CA PRO A 90 1.23 -21.73 -12.83
C PRO A 90 0.73 -20.33 -12.48
N ARG A 91 0.16 -19.64 -13.48
CA ARG A 91 -0.43 -18.31 -13.29
C ARG A 91 -1.83 -18.43 -12.68
N VAL A 92 -2.15 -17.47 -11.82
CA VAL A 92 -3.49 -17.33 -11.22
C VAL A 92 -4.23 -16.18 -11.89
N ASN A 93 -5.54 -16.33 -12.09
CA ASN A 93 -6.37 -15.28 -12.65
C ASN A 93 -6.32 -14.02 -11.74
N PRO A 94 -5.88 -12.85 -12.25
CA PRO A 94 -5.71 -11.65 -11.44
C PRO A 94 -7.00 -11.13 -10.81
N SER A 95 -8.14 -11.23 -11.51
CA SER A 95 -9.43 -10.76 -11.01
C SER A 95 -9.92 -11.56 -9.79
N LYS A 96 -9.60 -12.86 -9.73
CA LYS A 96 -9.92 -13.68 -8.54
C LYS A 96 -9.14 -13.23 -7.32
N PHE A 97 -7.84 -12.98 -7.48
CA PHE A 97 -7.00 -12.51 -6.38
C PHE A 97 -7.35 -11.08 -5.95
N GLU A 98 -7.68 -10.21 -6.92
CA GLU A 98 -8.18 -8.85 -6.66
C GLU A 98 -9.48 -8.86 -5.82
N ALA A 99 -10.41 -9.77 -6.12
CA ALA A 99 -11.62 -9.90 -5.31
C ALA A 99 -11.29 -10.39 -3.88
N GLU A 100 -10.39 -11.37 -3.75
CA GLU A 100 -9.95 -11.91 -2.46
C GLU A 100 -9.34 -10.83 -1.55
N ILE A 101 -8.36 -10.07 -2.05
CA ILE A 101 -7.69 -9.02 -1.26
C ILE A 101 -8.64 -7.86 -0.89
N LYS A 102 -9.57 -7.49 -1.77
CA LYS A 102 -10.59 -6.47 -1.48
C LYS A 102 -11.59 -6.92 -0.42
N CYS A 103 -11.82 -8.23 -0.28
CA CYS A 103 -12.62 -8.75 0.81
C CYS A 103 -11.84 -8.72 2.14
N ILE A 104 -10.54 -9.02 2.12
CA ILE A 104 -9.71 -9.14 3.33
C ILE A 104 -9.51 -7.80 4.05
N LEU A 105 -9.23 -6.73 3.30
CA LEU A 105 -8.86 -5.44 3.86
C LEU A 105 -10.06 -4.50 4.01
N PRO A 106 -10.07 -3.67 5.07
CA PRO A 106 -11.13 -2.71 5.26
C PRO A 106 -11.00 -1.55 4.27
N MET A 107 -12.04 -0.74 4.14
CA MET A 107 -12.01 0.46 3.28
C MET A 107 -11.35 1.66 3.98
N ARG A 108 -11.22 1.60 5.31
CA ARG A 108 -10.62 2.66 6.13
C ARG A 108 -9.70 2.07 7.19
N LEU A 109 -8.61 2.77 7.48
CA LEU A 109 -7.63 2.40 8.49
C LEU A 109 -7.25 3.63 9.31
N SER A 110 -6.95 3.43 10.59
CA SER A 110 -6.37 4.46 11.46
C SER A 110 -5.20 3.85 12.22
N ILE A 111 -4.13 4.61 12.38
CA ILE A 111 -2.99 4.21 13.21
C ILE A 111 -3.17 4.78 14.61
N GLN A 112 -3.14 3.92 15.61
CA GLN A 112 -3.25 4.30 17.02
C GLN A 112 -1.90 4.16 17.72
N GLY A 113 -1.74 4.88 18.83
CA GLY A 113 -0.54 4.78 19.68
C GLY A 113 0.69 5.51 19.12
N LEU A 114 0.55 6.23 18.01
CA LEU A 114 1.62 7.06 17.46
C LEU A 114 1.64 8.43 18.18
N ALA A 115 2.28 8.45 19.34
CA ALA A 115 2.39 9.61 20.22
C ALA A 115 3.86 9.96 20.49
N GLU A 116 4.06 11.14 21.09
CA GLU A 116 5.38 11.68 21.38
C GLU A 116 6.24 10.72 22.21
N ASP A 117 5.63 10.09 23.22
CA ASP A 117 6.29 9.16 24.14
C ASP A 117 6.82 7.90 23.43
N LEU A 118 6.12 7.40 22.40
CA LEU A 118 6.58 6.28 21.59
C LEU A 118 7.86 6.65 20.83
N LEU A 119 7.88 7.83 20.21
CA LEU A 119 9.02 8.30 19.43
C LEU A 119 10.24 8.57 20.32
N ASP A 120 10.03 9.08 21.53
CA ASP A 120 11.12 9.25 22.52
C ASP A 120 11.67 7.91 23.00
N LYS A 121 10.81 6.91 23.24
CA LYS A 121 11.24 5.55 23.58
C LYS A 121 12.10 4.93 22.47
N LEU A 122 11.75 5.16 21.21
CA LEU A 122 12.52 4.64 20.07
C LEU A 122 13.93 5.26 20.01
N ALA A 123 14.07 6.56 20.28
CA ALA A 123 15.38 7.21 20.36
C ALA A 123 16.25 6.62 21.50
N LEU A 124 15.66 6.44 22.68
CA LEU A 124 16.36 5.83 23.83
C LEU A 124 16.78 4.38 23.56
N GLN A 125 15.95 3.61 22.86
CA GLN A 125 16.27 2.25 22.44
C GLN A 125 17.45 2.23 21.45
N ALA A 126 17.50 3.19 20.52
CA ALA A 126 18.60 3.33 19.57
C ALA A 126 19.92 3.67 20.28
N GLU A 127 19.88 4.63 21.22
CA GLU A 127 21.04 4.98 22.06
C GLU A 127 21.55 3.76 22.85
N SER A 128 20.64 2.99 23.45
CA SER A 128 20.97 1.76 24.18
C SER A 128 21.60 0.68 23.30
N ALA A 129 21.32 0.71 22.00
CA ALA A 129 21.89 -0.17 20.98
C ALA A 129 23.19 0.37 20.35
N ASN A 130 23.77 1.47 20.90
CA ASN A 130 24.92 2.18 20.35
C ASN A 130 24.73 2.69 18.92
N ILE A 131 23.50 3.09 18.57
CA ILE A 131 23.19 3.73 17.28
C ILE A 131 23.25 5.25 17.49
N ASP A 132 24.16 5.94 16.78
CA ASP A 132 24.28 7.41 16.84
C ASP A 132 23.19 8.07 15.99
N VAL A 133 22.06 8.40 16.63
CA VAL A 133 20.95 9.11 16.02
C VAL A 133 21.27 10.61 15.94
N ASP A 134 21.12 11.18 14.75
CA ASP A 134 21.14 12.63 14.59
C ASP A 134 19.90 13.25 15.23
N GLN A 135 20.09 13.88 16.39
CA GLN A 135 19.02 14.47 17.17
C GLN A 135 18.35 15.67 16.46
N SER A 136 19.07 16.38 15.59
CA SER A 136 18.52 17.51 14.86
C SER A 136 17.56 17.04 13.76
N ASP A 137 17.95 16.01 13.01
CA ASP A 137 17.12 15.39 11.99
C ASP A 137 15.96 14.60 12.63
N TRP A 138 16.21 13.93 13.76
CA TRP A 138 15.17 13.19 14.46
C TRP A 138 14.07 14.10 14.95
N LYS A 139 14.41 15.30 15.44
CA LYS A 139 13.42 16.31 15.83
C LYS A 139 12.51 16.71 14.65
N ILE A 140 13.06 16.86 13.45
CA ILE A 140 12.30 17.19 12.23
C ILE A 140 11.31 16.06 11.91
N ILE A 141 11.79 14.81 11.88
CA ILE A 141 10.96 13.62 11.60
C ILE A 141 9.86 13.48 12.66
N LYS A 142 10.22 13.58 13.95
CA LYS A 142 9.30 13.50 15.08
C LYS A 142 8.17 14.53 14.96
N GLN A 143 8.52 15.79 14.68
CA GLN A 143 7.55 16.87 14.51
C GLN A 143 6.60 16.61 13.34
N ALA A 144 7.13 16.16 12.19
CA ALA A 144 6.33 15.85 11.01
C ALA A 144 5.35 14.69 11.26
N ILE A 145 5.78 13.66 11.99
CA ILE A 145 4.93 12.51 12.35
C ILE A 145 3.79 12.97 13.25
N ILE A 146 4.09 13.70 14.33
CA ILE A 146 3.11 14.13 15.34
C ILE A 146 2.09 15.12 14.74
N SER A 147 2.50 15.96 13.80
CA SER A 147 1.57 16.89 13.15
C SER A 147 0.67 16.24 12.09
N SER A 148 1.10 15.12 11.49
CA SER A 148 0.50 14.62 10.25
C SER A 148 -0.31 13.33 10.39
N VAL A 149 -0.05 12.50 11.41
CA VAL A 149 -0.60 11.12 11.47
C VAL A 149 -1.61 10.89 12.60
N PRO A 150 -1.48 11.49 13.80
CA PRO A 150 -2.45 11.26 14.88
C PRO A 150 -3.89 11.55 14.45
N ASN A 151 -4.78 10.59 14.72
CA ASN A 151 -6.22 10.65 14.40
C ASN A 151 -6.54 10.78 12.90
N VAL A 152 -5.60 10.45 12.01
CA VAL A 152 -5.85 10.42 10.57
C VAL A 152 -6.50 9.11 10.16
N GLU A 153 -7.55 9.22 9.35
CA GLU A 153 -8.20 8.09 8.68
C GLU A 153 -7.69 7.96 7.25
N PHE A 154 -7.04 6.84 6.97
CA PHE A 154 -6.57 6.46 5.66
C PHE A 154 -7.66 5.72 4.91
N HIS A 155 -7.93 6.14 3.68
CA HIS A 155 -9.01 5.58 2.85
C HIS A 155 -8.44 4.76 1.71
N PHE A 156 -9.00 3.57 1.48
CA PHE A 156 -8.68 2.76 0.31
C PHE A 156 -8.89 3.58 -0.96
N THR A 157 -7.85 3.70 -1.77
CA THR A 157 -7.86 4.50 -3.00
C THR A 157 -7.73 3.61 -4.22
N SER A 158 -6.77 2.68 -4.20
CA SER A 158 -6.52 1.83 -5.35
C SER A 158 -5.80 0.54 -4.98
N LEU A 159 -6.06 -0.50 -5.76
CA LEU A 159 -5.26 -1.71 -5.79
C LEU A 159 -4.49 -1.74 -7.12
N LYS A 160 -3.17 -1.66 -7.06
CA LYS A 160 -2.30 -1.63 -8.23
C LYS A 160 -1.70 -3.02 -8.46
N ARG A 161 -1.91 -3.57 -9.65
CA ARG A 161 -1.23 -4.78 -10.11
C ARG A 161 0.04 -4.40 -10.87
N GLN A 162 1.19 -4.68 -10.28
CA GLN A 162 2.52 -4.49 -10.89
C GLN A 162 3.32 -5.79 -10.73
N ALA A 163 4.65 -5.73 -10.69
CA ALA A 163 5.48 -6.89 -10.35
C ALA A 163 5.14 -7.47 -8.96
N VAL A 164 4.57 -6.64 -8.09
CA VAL A 164 3.87 -7.03 -6.86
C VAL A 164 2.50 -6.34 -6.83
N TRP A 165 1.57 -6.87 -6.03
CA TRP A 165 0.34 -6.16 -5.72
C TRP A 165 0.61 -5.07 -4.69
N VAL A 166 0.10 -3.87 -4.94
CA VAL A 166 0.21 -2.73 -4.04
C VAL A 166 -1.18 -2.21 -3.69
N ASN A 167 -1.59 -2.37 -2.43
CA ASN A 167 -2.82 -1.78 -1.93
C ASN A 167 -2.52 -0.39 -1.36
N VAL A 168 -3.22 0.63 -1.84
CA VAL A 168 -2.94 2.04 -1.52
C VAL A 168 -4.09 2.62 -0.72
N PHE A 169 -3.76 3.09 0.48
CA PHE A 169 -4.60 3.89 1.34
C PHE A 169 -4.04 5.30 1.43
N ASP A 170 -4.87 6.30 1.22
CA ASP A 170 -4.44 7.69 1.11
C ASP A 170 -5.13 8.54 2.18
N ALA A 171 -4.41 9.53 2.69
CA ALA A 171 -4.90 10.55 3.60
C ALA A 171 -4.33 11.93 3.20
N PRO A 172 -4.85 13.06 3.71
CA PRO A 172 -4.35 14.38 3.34
C PRO A 172 -2.85 14.58 3.58
N CYS A 173 -2.33 14.10 4.70
CA CYS A 173 -0.95 14.35 5.16
C CYS A 173 -0.03 13.12 5.05
N ALA A 174 -0.56 11.95 4.70
CA ALA A 174 0.21 10.71 4.65
C ALA A 174 -0.38 9.71 3.64
N ARG A 175 0.41 8.71 3.28
CA ARG A 175 0.01 7.58 2.46
C ARG A 175 0.49 6.30 3.11
N LEU A 176 -0.33 5.27 3.01
CA LEU A 176 -0.07 3.93 3.48
C LEU A 176 -0.17 2.96 2.30
N GLU A 177 0.91 2.25 1.99
CA GLU A 177 0.97 1.27 0.91
C GLU A 177 1.30 -0.13 1.45
N MET A 178 0.48 -1.12 1.14
CA MET A 178 0.80 -2.53 1.41
C MET A 178 1.34 -3.19 0.15
N GLN A 179 2.57 -3.65 0.18
CA GLN A 179 3.25 -4.35 -0.91
C GLN A 179 3.28 -5.85 -0.62
N LEU A 180 2.66 -6.64 -1.51
CA LEU A 180 2.65 -8.10 -1.40
C LEU A 180 3.82 -8.71 -2.18
N ASN A 181 5.03 -8.44 -1.70
CA ASN A 181 6.21 -9.18 -2.14
C ASN A 181 6.23 -10.56 -1.47
N LEU A 182 6.55 -11.62 -2.21
CA LEU A 182 6.54 -12.99 -1.70
C LEU A 182 7.55 -13.21 -0.54
N LEU A 183 8.70 -12.55 -0.58
CA LEU A 183 9.77 -12.72 0.42
C LEU A 183 9.61 -11.78 1.62
N GLN A 184 9.05 -10.60 1.36
CA GLN A 184 8.93 -9.54 2.34
C GLN A 184 7.65 -8.73 2.12
N PRO A 185 6.48 -9.32 2.42
CA PRO A 185 5.24 -8.56 2.39
C PRO A 185 5.29 -7.50 3.49
N GLU A 186 5.01 -6.25 3.14
CA GLU A 186 5.14 -5.14 4.08
C GLU A 186 4.14 -4.01 3.83
N TRP A 187 3.79 -3.32 4.91
CA TRP A 187 3.20 -1.98 4.87
C TRP A 187 4.30 -0.94 4.93
N GLN A 188 4.13 0.14 4.17
CA GLN A 188 4.99 1.31 4.16
C GLN A 188 4.14 2.55 4.41
N MET A 189 4.53 3.37 5.37
CA MET A 189 3.91 4.67 5.63
C MET A 189 4.86 5.79 5.19
N THR A 190 4.36 6.70 4.36
CA THR A 190 5.11 7.85 3.85
C THR A 190 4.33 9.12 4.14
N LEU A 191 5.01 10.16 4.64
CA LEU A 191 4.38 11.47 4.83
C LEU A 191 4.29 12.22 3.49
N LYS A 192 3.23 13.01 3.33
CA LYS A 192 3.11 13.92 2.21
C LYS A 192 3.76 15.24 2.59
N LEU A 193 4.83 15.55 1.88
CA LEU A 193 5.56 16.79 2.02
C LEU A 193 4.69 17.99 1.61
N ASP A 194 4.82 19.08 2.34
CA ASP A 194 4.24 20.36 1.92
C ASP A 194 4.91 20.82 0.62
N LYS A 195 4.07 21.16 -0.36
CA LYS A 195 4.51 21.60 -1.68
C LYS A 195 5.24 22.95 -1.64
N SER A 196 5.09 23.73 -0.57
CA SER A 196 5.84 24.98 -0.40
C SER A 196 7.27 24.79 0.12
N LEU A 197 7.66 23.57 0.49
CA LEU A 197 9.01 23.34 1.02
C LEU A 197 10.10 23.62 -0.03
N PRO A 198 11.19 24.29 0.35
CA PRO A 198 12.34 24.46 -0.53
C PRO A 198 12.93 23.10 -0.93
N ILE A 199 13.29 22.94 -2.22
CA ILE A 199 13.82 21.69 -2.80
C ILE A 199 15.02 21.10 -2.03
N LYS A 200 15.83 21.96 -1.38
CA LYS A 200 17.02 21.55 -0.62
C LYS A 200 16.77 21.46 0.91
N SER A 201 15.51 21.46 1.34
CA SER A 201 15.19 21.31 2.76
C SER A 201 15.56 19.90 3.24
N PRO A 202 16.14 19.76 4.46
CA PRO A 202 16.41 18.45 5.05
C PRO A 202 15.15 17.58 5.15
N GLU A 203 13.99 18.20 5.38
CA GLU A 203 12.67 17.55 5.39
C GLU A 203 12.39 16.72 4.14
N ILE A 204 12.70 17.25 2.95
CA ILE A 204 12.49 16.52 1.69
C ILE A 204 13.36 15.26 1.64
N VAL A 205 14.60 15.33 2.14
CA VAL A 205 15.51 14.20 2.13
C VAL A 205 14.95 13.05 2.98
N PHE A 206 14.54 13.34 4.22
CA PHE A 206 14.10 12.30 5.16
C PHE A 206 12.67 11.81 4.91
N LEU A 207 11.76 12.70 4.51
CA LEU A 207 10.34 12.38 4.38
C LEU A 207 9.95 11.94 2.97
N SER A 208 10.91 11.92 2.03
CA SER A 208 10.72 11.30 0.71
C SER A 208 10.74 9.77 0.75
N THR A 209 11.26 9.18 1.83
CA THR A 209 11.25 7.73 2.06
C THR A 209 10.17 7.33 3.08
N PRO A 210 9.75 6.05 3.10
CA PRO A 210 8.81 5.58 4.11
C PRO A 210 9.35 5.77 5.53
N ILE A 211 8.67 6.58 6.33
CA ILE A 211 9.02 6.88 7.73
C ILE A 211 8.78 5.68 8.67
N ALA A 212 7.90 4.76 8.27
CA ALA A 212 7.63 3.55 9.02
C ALA A 212 7.30 2.39 8.09
N LYS A 213 7.65 1.19 8.54
CA LYS A 213 7.35 -0.06 7.85
C LYS A 213 6.85 -1.11 8.82
N LEU A 214 5.87 -1.89 8.41
CA LEU A 214 5.45 -3.09 9.13
C LEU A 214 5.67 -4.28 8.21
N ARG A 215 6.50 -5.24 8.64
CA ARG A 215 6.64 -6.51 7.94
C ARG A 215 5.50 -7.42 8.35
N ILE A 216 4.79 -7.97 7.37
CA ILE A 216 3.73 -8.95 7.58
C ILE A 216 4.41 -10.32 7.75
N PRO A 217 4.21 -11.03 8.87
CA PRO A 217 4.73 -12.38 9.03
C PRO A 217 4.15 -13.32 7.95
N CYS A 218 4.97 -14.23 7.41
CA CYS A 218 4.51 -15.16 6.37
C CYS A 218 3.45 -16.15 6.88
N ASP A 219 3.44 -16.42 8.20
CA ASP A 219 2.48 -17.26 8.91
C ASP A 219 1.30 -16.46 9.51
N ALA A 220 1.20 -15.16 9.21
CA ALA A 220 0.14 -14.33 9.74
C ALA A 220 -1.26 -14.78 9.27
N SER A 221 -2.24 -14.76 10.17
CA SER A 221 -3.64 -15.05 9.84
C SER A 221 -4.36 -13.87 9.20
N ASN A 222 -3.81 -12.66 9.28
CA ASN A 222 -4.39 -11.43 8.75
C ASN A 222 -3.30 -10.47 8.27
N LEU A 223 -3.66 -9.57 7.34
CA LEU A 223 -2.73 -8.65 6.69
C LEU A 223 -2.33 -7.44 7.53
N LEU A 224 -2.89 -7.26 8.73
CA LEU A 224 -2.57 -6.15 9.64
C LEU A 224 -1.62 -6.58 10.78
N ALA A 225 -1.26 -7.86 10.83
CA ALA A 225 -0.37 -8.41 11.85
C ALA A 225 1.09 -8.03 11.58
N GLY A 226 1.83 -7.72 12.66
CA GLY A 226 3.25 -7.43 12.61
C GLY A 226 3.63 -6.34 13.61
N GLN A 227 4.85 -5.82 13.46
CA GLN A 227 5.36 -4.71 14.27
C GLN A 227 5.81 -3.57 13.35
N TRP A 228 5.44 -2.34 13.72
CA TRP A 228 5.89 -1.14 13.06
C TRP A 228 7.34 -0.82 13.47
N HIS A 229 8.18 -0.59 12.48
CA HIS A 229 9.55 -0.12 12.61
C HIS A 229 9.62 1.28 12.01
N PHE A 230 10.27 2.21 12.71
CA PHE A 230 10.43 3.58 12.26
C PHE A 230 11.84 3.82 11.73
N GLN A 231 11.94 4.66 10.71
CA GLN A 231 13.23 5.09 10.17
C GLN A 231 13.88 6.09 11.13
N LEU A 232 15.11 5.79 11.55
CA LEU A 232 15.93 6.69 12.37
C LEU A 232 17.03 7.34 11.50
N PRO A 233 17.29 8.65 11.65
CA PRO A 233 18.40 9.31 10.99
C PRO A 233 19.69 8.97 11.73
N VAL A 234 20.45 8.02 11.21
CA VAL A 234 21.73 7.59 11.80
C VAL A 234 22.87 8.40 11.16
N LYS A 235 23.79 8.93 11.98
CA LYS A 235 24.99 9.57 11.43
C LYS A 235 25.82 8.52 10.68
N ALA A 236 26.29 8.87 9.49
CA ALA A 236 27.19 7.98 8.75
C ALA A 236 28.45 7.71 9.61
N PRO A 237 28.94 6.46 9.63
CA PRO A 237 30.16 6.09 10.38
C PRO A 237 31.41 6.79 9.84
#